data_AF-A0A8S3HM07-F1
#
_entry.id   AF-A0A8S3HM07-F1
#
_cell.length_a   1.000
_cell.length_b   1.000
_cell.length_c   1.000
_cell.angle_alpha   90.00
_cell.angle_beta   90.00
_cell.angle_gamma   90.00
#
_symmetry.space_group_name_H-M   'P 1'
#
loop_
_entity.id
_entity.type
_entity.pdbx_description
1 polymer ?
#
loop_
_entity_poly.entity_id
_entity_poly.type
_entity_poly.pdbx_seq_one_letter_code
_entity_poly.pdbx_strand_id
1 'polypeptide(L)'
;QILDLLWSDPKQTDGCEPNTYRGGGCYWGPDVTRTILEKHKWTLIIRSHECKEEGFDYTHDNKVLTIFSASNYYAVGSNRGAYAKVLTNQSPLVVQFISTKASQKSLTLWERVSYVEEQAIKNLIEKFSVNKSFLMKEFLQVDKKRTGK
;
A
#
# COMPACT_ATOMS: atom_id res chain seq x y z
N GLN A 1 10.58 5.91 22.19
CA GLN A 1 10.48 4.46 22.51
C GLN A 1 9.12 3.86 22.12
N ILE A 2 7.97 4.20 22.72
CA ILE A 2 6.66 3.67 22.24
C ILE A 2 6.28 4.24 20.86
N LEU A 3 6.56 5.53 20.64
CA LEU A 3 6.29 6.20 19.37
C LEU A 3 6.93 5.45 18.19
N ASP A 4 8.21 5.10 18.32
CA ASP A 4 8.98 4.45 17.26
C ASP A 4 8.46 3.05 16.94
N LEU A 5 7.95 2.31 17.93
CA LEU A 5 7.35 1.00 17.72
C LEU A 5 6.04 1.07 16.91
N LEU A 6 5.30 2.17 17.04
CA LEU A 6 3.96 2.32 16.44
C LEU A 6 3.97 3.08 15.10
N TRP A 7 4.95 3.96 14.87
CA TRP A 7 4.92 4.93 13.77
C TRP A 7 6.11 4.88 12.81
N SER A 8 7.12 4.06 13.10
CA SER A 8 8.25 3.95 12.18
C SER A 8 7.86 3.17 10.92
N ASP A 9 8.56 3.41 9.81
CA ASP A 9 8.38 2.71 8.53
C ASP A 9 9.72 2.19 7.95
N PRO A 10 9.78 1.01 7.31
CA PRO A 10 10.97 0.55 6.62
C PRO A 10 11.25 1.40 5.36
N LYS A 11 12.52 1.60 5.02
CA LYS A 11 12.96 2.27 3.79
C LYS A 11 14.04 1.46 3.06
N GLN A 12 14.17 1.68 1.76
CA GLN A 12 15.09 0.90 0.93
C GLN A 12 16.57 1.24 1.13
N THR A 13 16.88 2.42 1.66
CA THR A 13 18.27 2.87 1.87
C THR A 13 18.70 2.65 3.31
N ASP A 14 20.00 2.41 3.51
CA ASP A 14 20.59 2.24 4.83
C ASP A 14 20.40 3.47 5.73
N GLY A 15 20.53 3.23 7.04
CA GLY A 15 20.47 4.21 8.10
C GLY A 15 19.08 4.37 8.71
N CYS A 16 18.99 5.30 9.65
CA CYS A 16 17.79 5.62 10.40
C CYS A 16 17.59 7.13 10.42
N GLU A 17 16.43 7.62 9.99
CA GLU A 17 16.14 9.05 9.89
C GLU A 17 14.71 9.35 10.37
N PRO A 18 14.41 10.56 10.88
CA PRO A 18 13.06 10.89 11.36
C PRO A 18 11.99 10.72 10.28
N ASN A 19 10.83 10.18 10.64
CA ASN A 19 9.70 10.03 9.72
C ASN A 19 8.93 11.36 9.62
N THR A 20 9.41 12.25 8.75
CA THR A 20 8.82 13.58 8.54
C THR A 20 7.43 13.54 7.89
N TYR A 21 7.13 12.49 7.12
CA TYR A 21 5.82 12.31 6.48
C TYR A 21 4.72 11.96 7.48
N ARG A 22 5.02 11.08 8.45
CA ARG A 22 4.09 10.70 9.52
C ARG A 22 4.05 11.72 10.67
N GLY A 23 5.11 12.50 10.85
CA GLY A 23 5.27 13.42 11.99
C GLY A 23 5.67 12.74 13.30
N GLY A 24 6.04 11.46 13.26
CA GLY A 24 6.47 10.67 14.42
C GLY A 24 7.09 9.33 14.00
N GLY A 25 8.00 8.81 14.82
CA GLY A 25 8.80 7.61 14.49
C GLY A 25 9.96 7.91 13.54
N CYS A 26 10.55 6.86 12.97
CA CYS A 26 11.66 6.96 12.02
C CYS A 26 11.43 6.11 10.75
N TYR A 27 12.13 6.46 9.68
CA TYR A 27 12.43 5.52 8.62
C TYR A 27 13.68 4.73 8.96
N TRP A 28 13.67 3.41 8.77
CA TRP A 28 14.85 2.57 9.02
C TRP A 28 15.21 1.68 7.82
N GLY A 29 16.51 1.51 7.59
CA GLY A 29 17.06 0.75 6.48
C GLY A 29 17.29 -0.74 6.74
N PRO A 30 17.81 -1.46 5.72
CA PRO A 30 18.13 -2.87 5.84
C PRO A 30 19.30 -3.15 6.80
N ASP A 31 20.26 -2.24 6.93
CA ASP A 31 21.34 -2.27 7.95
C ASP A 31 20.81 -2.36 9.39
N VAL A 32 19.83 -1.52 9.74
CA VAL A 32 19.20 -1.50 11.08
C VAL A 32 18.45 -2.81 11.34
N THR A 33 17.73 -3.28 10.32
CA THR A 33 16.99 -4.55 10.38
C THR A 33 17.93 -5.73 10.64
N ARG A 34 19.03 -5.81 9.87
CA ARG A 34 20.05 -6.85 10.01
C ARG A 34 20.65 -6.84 11.42
N THR A 35 21.03 -5.67 11.90
CA THR A 35 21.63 -5.48 13.24
C THR A 35 20.71 -5.99 14.35
N ILE A 36 19.41 -5.66 14.31
CA ILE A 36 18.45 -6.12 15.33
C ILE A 36 18.21 -7.62 15.24
N LEU A 37 18.02 -8.15 14.03
CA LEU A 37 17.78 -9.59 13.85
C LEU A 37 18.97 -10.42 14.32
N GLU A 38 20.20 -10.03 13.98
CA GLU A 38 21.42 -10.70 14.42
C GLU A 38 21.58 -10.63 15.94
N LYS A 39 21.40 -9.44 16.54
CA LYS A 39 21.50 -9.23 17.98
C LYS A 39 20.55 -10.13 18.77
N HIS A 40 19.33 -10.32 18.28
CA HIS A 40 18.30 -11.10 18.96
C HIS A 40 18.17 -12.54 18.45
N LYS A 41 19.00 -12.94 17.48
CA LYS A 41 18.92 -14.25 16.80
C LYS A 41 17.53 -14.51 16.21
N TRP A 42 16.90 -13.46 15.70
CA TRP A 42 15.63 -13.51 14.99
C TRP A 42 15.85 -13.61 13.50
N THR A 43 14.84 -14.07 12.77
CA THR A 43 14.92 -14.28 11.32
C THR A 43 14.04 -13.33 10.52
N LEU A 44 13.00 -12.77 11.14
CA LEU A 44 11.98 -11.99 10.47
C LEU A 44 11.31 -11.00 11.42
N ILE A 45 11.09 -9.77 10.94
CA ILE A 45 10.18 -8.81 11.56
C ILE A 45 8.85 -8.87 10.80
N ILE A 46 7.74 -9.08 11.52
CA ILE A 46 6.40 -8.97 10.95
C ILE A 46 5.75 -7.70 11.50
N ARG A 47 5.23 -6.86 10.61
CA ARG A 47 4.61 -5.57 10.96
C ARG A 47 3.37 -5.27 10.11
N SER A 48 2.71 -4.15 10.38
CA SER A 48 1.58 -3.64 9.59
C SER A 48 1.75 -2.15 9.24
N HIS A 49 0.85 -1.27 9.67
CA HIS A 49 0.85 0.20 9.52
C HIS A 49 0.75 0.75 8.08
N GLU A 50 1.48 0.20 7.13
CA GLU A 50 1.47 0.65 5.74
C GLU A 50 0.47 -0.16 4.91
N CYS A 51 -0.37 0.53 4.14
CA CYS A 51 -1.21 -0.10 3.14
C CYS A 51 -0.34 -0.60 1.98
N LYS A 52 -0.50 -1.88 1.61
CA LYS A 52 0.17 -2.52 0.49
C LYS A 52 -0.85 -2.96 -0.53
N GLU A 53 -0.57 -2.77 -1.81
CA GLU A 53 -1.48 -3.10 -2.92
C GLU A 53 -1.95 -4.56 -2.86
N GLU A 54 -1.02 -5.48 -2.65
CA GLU A 54 -1.30 -6.91 -2.52
C GLU A 54 -1.69 -7.34 -1.09
N GLY A 55 -1.85 -6.39 -0.16
CA GLY A 55 -2.13 -6.66 1.25
C GLY A 55 -0.91 -7.12 2.04
N PHE A 56 0.23 -7.35 1.38
CA PHE A 56 1.50 -7.61 2.03
C PHE A 56 2.66 -7.15 1.15
N ASP A 57 3.86 -7.08 1.74
CA ASP A 57 5.10 -6.80 1.02
C ASP A 57 6.32 -7.31 1.82
N TYR A 58 7.34 -7.78 1.13
CA TYR A 58 8.62 -8.18 1.72
C TYR A 58 9.70 -7.18 1.37
N THR A 59 10.37 -6.64 2.38
CA THR A 59 11.50 -5.72 2.21
C THR A 59 12.73 -6.19 2.98
N HIS A 60 13.86 -5.53 2.73
CA HIS A 60 15.15 -5.80 3.39
C HIS A 60 15.59 -7.26 3.22
N ASP A 61 15.62 -7.75 1.98
CA ASP A 61 16.00 -9.13 1.65
C ASP A 61 15.14 -10.18 2.38
N ASN A 62 13.82 -10.02 2.30
CA ASN A 62 12.80 -10.87 2.94
C ASN A 62 12.87 -10.94 4.48
N LYS A 63 13.46 -9.92 5.13
CA LYS A 63 13.61 -9.86 6.60
C LYS A 63 12.57 -8.97 7.28
N VAL A 64 11.81 -8.21 6.52
CA VAL A 64 10.64 -7.47 7.01
C VAL A 64 9.44 -7.88 6.17
N LEU A 65 8.39 -8.38 6.82
CA LEU A 65 7.10 -8.66 6.23
C LEU A 65 6.09 -7.63 6.73
N THR A 66 5.62 -6.77 5.83
CA THR A 66 4.50 -5.88 6.09
C THR A 66 3.20 -6.57 5.69
N ILE A 67 2.22 -6.65 6.59
CA ILE A 67 0.89 -7.23 6.37
C ILE A 67 -0.18 -6.17 6.63
N PHE A 68 -1.12 -6.06 5.73
CA PHE A 68 -2.25 -5.15 5.82
C PHE A 68 -3.57 -5.90 5.59
N SER A 69 -4.40 -6.00 6.63
CA SER A 69 -5.60 -6.84 6.62
C SER A 69 -6.88 -6.12 6.20
N ALA A 70 -6.81 -4.85 5.79
CA ALA A 70 -7.95 -4.10 5.30
C ALA A 70 -7.89 -3.99 3.77
N SER A 71 -8.59 -4.88 3.05
CA SER A 71 -8.77 -4.72 1.60
C SER A 71 -9.66 -3.50 1.30
N ASN A 72 -9.54 -2.93 0.12
CA ASN A 72 -10.38 -1.80 -0.33
C ASN A 72 -10.30 -0.59 0.62
N TYR A 73 -9.11 -0.36 1.20
CA TYR A 73 -8.91 0.62 2.27
C TYR A 73 -9.19 2.06 1.84
N TYR A 74 -8.77 2.43 0.63
CA TYR A 74 -9.06 3.76 0.07
C TYR A 74 -10.34 3.74 -0.77
N ALA A 75 -10.50 2.71 -1.60
CA ALA A 75 -11.66 2.53 -2.46
C ALA A 75 -11.79 1.05 -2.85
N VAL A 76 -12.94 0.64 -3.38
CA VAL A 76 -13.05 -0.74 -3.86
C VAL A 76 -12.14 -0.95 -5.06
N GLY A 77 -11.32 -2.00 -4.99
CA GLY A 77 -10.24 -2.29 -5.93
C GLY A 77 -8.90 -1.65 -5.56
N SER A 78 -8.80 -0.84 -4.48
CA SER A 78 -7.55 -0.12 -4.17
C SER A 78 -6.42 -1.02 -3.69
N ASN A 79 -6.73 -2.06 -2.93
CA ASN A 79 -5.76 -3.01 -2.40
C ASN A 79 -6.44 -4.30 -1.93
N ARG A 80 -5.68 -5.39 -1.92
CA ARG A 80 -5.99 -6.64 -1.23
C ARG A 80 -5.74 -6.50 0.27
N GLY A 81 -6.45 -7.31 1.04
CA GLY A 81 -6.10 -7.61 2.42
C GLY A 81 -5.26 -8.88 2.45
N ALA A 82 -4.41 -9.04 3.45
CA ALA A 82 -3.73 -10.31 3.70
C ALA A 82 -3.64 -10.64 5.18
N TYR A 83 -3.40 -11.91 5.48
CA TYR A 83 -2.99 -12.39 6.80
C TYR A 83 -1.92 -13.46 6.65
N ALA A 84 -1.04 -13.63 7.64
CA ALA A 84 -0.02 -14.67 7.63
C ALA A 84 -0.34 -15.79 8.61
N LYS A 85 -0.17 -17.03 8.16
CA LYS A 85 -0.16 -18.23 9.00
C LYS A 85 1.29 -18.53 9.34
N VAL A 86 1.64 -18.42 10.62
CA VAL A 86 2.97 -18.76 11.12
C VAL A 86 2.95 -20.19 11.60
N LEU A 87 3.69 -21.05 10.90
CA LEU A 87 3.82 -22.48 11.20
C LEU A 87 5.21 -22.75 11.78
N THR A 88 5.32 -23.78 12.61
CA THR A 88 6.59 -24.17 13.23
C THR A 88 7.62 -24.53 12.15
N ASN A 89 8.82 -23.97 12.25
CA ASN A 89 9.96 -24.23 11.35
C ASN A 89 9.70 -23.92 9.87
N GLN A 90 8.75 -23.04 9.55
CA GLN A 90 8.45 -22.64 8.18
C GLN A 90 8.35 -21.12 8.06
N SER A 91 8.67 -20.61 6.87
CA SER A 91 8.39 -19.22 6.52
C SER A 91 6.87 -18.95 6.59
N PRO A 92 6.42 -17.75 6.98
CA PRO A 92 5.00 -17.45 7.07
C PRO A 92 4.28 -17.67 5.74
N LEU A 93 3.16 -18.39 5.78
CA LEU A 93 2.28 -18.55 4.62
C LEU A 93 1.32 -17.37 4.57
N VAL A 94 1.51 -16.47 3.61
CA VAL A 94 0.64 -15.32 3.41
C VAL A 94 -0.58 -15.71 2.59
N VAL A 95 -1.78 -15.36 3.07
CA VAL A 95 -3.05 -15.58 2.40
C VAL A 95 -3.70 -14.22 2.14
N GLN A 96 -3.99 -13.95 0.87
CA GLN A 96 -4.61 -12.70 0.42
C GLN A 96 -6.13 -12.86 0.25
N PHE A 97 -6.86 -11.77 0.43
CA PHE A 97 -8.30 -11.72 0.26
C PHE A 97 -8.78 -10.34 -0.21
N ILE A 98 -10.00 -10.27 -0.73
CA ILE A 98 -10.73 -9.03 -0.98
C ILE A 98 -12.04 -9.11 -0.19
N SER A 99 -12.26 -8.15 0.71
CA SER A 99 -13.53 -7.95 1.39
C SER A 99 -14.46 -7.17 0.47
N THR A 100 -15.43 -7.84 -0.12
CA THR A 100 -16.60 -7.21 -0.74
C THR A 100 -17.80 -7.43 0.17
N LYS A 101 -18.85 -6.59 0.10
CA LYS A 101 -20.17 -6.98 0.65
C LYS A 101 -20.67 -8.32 0.08
N ALA A 102 -20.10 -8.73 -1.05
CA ALA A 102 -20.31 -9.98 -1.78
C ALA A 102 -19.40 -11.15 -1.34
N SER A 103 -18.63 -11.05 -0.26
CA SER A 103 -18.12 -12.29 0.39
C SER A 103 -19.25 -13.17 0.93
N GLN A 104 -20.51 -12.70 0.87
CA GLN A 104 -21.74 -13.49 0.99
C GLN A 104 -22.34 -14.02 -0.33
N LYS A 105 -21.94 -13.53 -1.52
CA LYS A 105 -22.38 -14.00 -2.85
C LYS A 105 -21.28 -13.82 -3.90
N SER A 106 -20.68 -14.92 -4.35
CA SER A 106 -19.64 -14.94 -5.39
C SER A 106 -20.02 -14.15 -6.65
N LEU A 107 -19.31 -13.06 -6.96
CA LEU A 107 -19.40 -12.34 -8.24
C LEU A 107 -18.58 -13.06 -9.33
N THR A 108 -19.13 -13.11 -10.53
CA THR A 108 -18.50 -13.64 -11.75
C THR A 108 -17.32 -12.76 -12.21
N LEU A 109 -16.44 -13.30 -13.07
CA LEU A 109 -15.27 -12.57 -13.61
C LEU A 109 -15.67 -11.27 -14.34
N TRP A 110 -16.75 -11.31 -15.12
CA TRP A 110 -17.20 -10.16 -15.91
C TRP A 110 -17.72 -9.02 -15.02
N GLU A 111 -18.43 -9.37 -13.94
CA GLU A 111 -18.87 -8.39 -12.94
C GLU A 111 -17.68 -7.76 -12.22
N ARG A 112 -16.59 -8.52 -11.98
CA ARG A 112 -15.36 -7.98 -11.39
C ARG A 112 -14.65 -7.01 -12.34
N VAL A 113 -14.49 -7.38 -13.61
CA VAL A 113 -13.84 -6.53 -14.62
C VAL A 113 -14.64 -5.24 -14.80
N SER A 114 -15.95 -5.36 -15.02
CA SER A 114 -16.83 -4.21 -15.23
C SER A 114 -16.86 -3.28 -14.01
N TYR A 115 -16.84 -3.84 -12.80
CA TYR A 115 -16.77 -3.06 -11.57
C TYR A 115 -15.43 -2.32 -11.42
N VAL A 116 -14.30 -2.99 -11.69
CA VAL A 116 -12.97 -2.37 -11.64
C VAL A 116 -12.85 -1.24 -12.66
N GLU A 117 -13.34 -1.44 -13.89
CA GLU A 117 -13.39 -0.42 -14.92
C GLU A 117 -14.22 0.79 -14.48
N GLU A 118 -15.42 0.57 -13.91
CA GLU A 118 -16.29 1.64 -13.45
C GLU A 118 -15.65 2.44 -12.30
N GLN A 119 -14.97 1.79 -11.36
CA GLN A 119 -14.27 2.47 -10.27
C GLN A 119 -13.02 3.22 -10.74
N ALA A 120 -12.26 2.67 -11.70
CA ALA A 120 -11.13 3.36 -12.30
C ALA A 120 -11.58 4.64 -13.01
N ILE A 121 -12.69 4.58 -13.74
CA ILE A 121 -13.31 5.75 -14.40
C ILE A 121 -13.76 6.78 -13.35
N LYS A 122 -14.42 6.36 -12.26
CA LYS A 122 -14.83 7.29 -11.18
C LYS A 122 -13.65 8.00 -10.54
N ASN A 123 -12.59 7.25 -10.21
CA ASN A 123 -11.35 7.81 -9.67
C ASN A 123 -10.71 8.81 -10.64
N LEU A 124 -10.70 8.48 -11.93
CA LEU A 124 -10.18 9.37 -12.97
C LEU A 124 -11.00 10.66 -13.05
N ILE A 125 -12.33 10.57 -13.05
CA ILE A 125 -13.24 11.72 -13.07
C ILE A 125 -13.03 12.60 -11.84
N GLU A 126 -12.85 12.02 -10.67
CA GLU A 126 -12.58 12.75 -9.43
C GLU A 126 -11.25 13.50 -9.52
N LYS A 127 -10.18 12.84 -9.97
CA LYS A 127 -8.88 13.48 -10.21
C LYS A 127 -8.95 14.59 -11.25
N PHE A 128 -9.71 14.39 -12.34
CA PHE A 128 -9.98 15.45 -13.32
C PHE A 128 -10.76 16.61 -12.72
N SER A 129 -11.72 16.33 -11.84
CA SER A 129 -12.55 17.36 -11.20
C SER A 129 -11.75 18.22 -10.25
N VAL A 130 -10.90 17.61 -9.41
CA VAL A 130 -10.00 18.33 -8.49
C VAL A 130 -9.01 19.21 -9.25
N ASN A 131 -8.49 18.71 -10.37
CA ASN A 131 -7.48 19.43 -11.16
C ASN A 131 -8.07 20.24 -12.33
N LYS A 132 -9.40 20.34 -12.43
CA LYS A 132 -10.11 20.86 -13.61
C LYS A 132 -9.68 22.27 -13.97
N SER A 133 -9.56 23.15 -12.99
CA SER A 133 -9.20 24.56 -13.18
C SER A 133 -7.79 24.71 -13.75
N PHE A 134 -6.83 23.97 -13.20
CA PHE A 134 -5.45 23.96 -13.66
C PHE A 134 -5.32 23.36 -15.06
N LEU A 135 -5.90 22.17 -15.28
CA LEU A 135 -5.88 21.49 -16.58
C LEU A 135 -6.55 22.32 -17.68
N MET A 136 -7.66 22.99 -17.38
CA MET A 136 -8.34 23.85 -18.35
C MET A 136 -7.53 25.09 -18.69
N LYS A 137 -6.82 25.67 -17.71
CA LYS A 137 -5.91 26.80 -17.94
C LYS A 137 -4.76 26.42 -18.86
N GLU A 138 -4.14 25.26 -18.63
CA GLU A 138 -3.08 24.75 -19.50
C GLU A 138 -3.60 24.38 -20.89
N PHE A 139 -4.76 23.73 -20.97
CA PHE A 139 -5.40 23.38 -22.23
C PHE A 139 -5.69 24.63 -23.08
N LEU A 140 -6.22 25.71 -22.49
CA LEU A 140 -6.50 26.96 -23.21
C LEU A 140 -5.23 27.70 -23.66
N GLN A 141 -4.09 27.48 -23.00
CA GLN A 141 -2.81 28.00 -23.45
C GLN A 141 -2.30 27.28 -24.70
N VAL A 142 -2.57 25.98 -24.81
CA VAL A 142 -2.16 25.14 -25.94
C VAL A 142 -3.14 25.26 -27.11
N ASP A 143 -4.44 25.10 -26.86
CA ASP A 143 -5.51 25.22 -27.86
C ASP A 143 -6.07 26.65 -27.92
N LYS A 144 -5.22 27.59 -28.33
CA LYS A 144 -5.58 29.02 -28.44
C LYS A 144 -6.73 29.27 -29.42
N LYS A 145 -6.94 28.35 -30.37
CA LYS A 145 -7.98 28.44 -31.41
C LYS A 145 -9.28 27.71 -31.01
N ARG A 146 -9.35 27.11 -29.82
CA ARG A 146 -10.53 26.39 -29.30
C ARG A 146 -11.04 25.30 -30.24
N THR A 147 -10.12 24.54 -30.82
CA THR A 147 -10.40 23.49 -31.78
C THR A 147 -10.68 22.13 -31.13
N GLY A 148 -10.41 21.99 -29.83
CA GLY A 148 -10.54 20.72 -29.10
C GLY A 148 -9.45 19.71 -29.44
N LYS A 149 -8.38 20.14 -30.11
CA LYS A 149 -7.26 19.31 -30.58
C LYS A 149 -5.93 19.87 -30.09
#